data_AF-A0A2A5RZU3-F1
#
_entry.id   AF-A0A2A5RZU3-F1
#
_cell.length_a   1.000
_cell.length_b   1.000
_cell.length_c   1.000
_cell.angle_alpha   90.00
_cell.angle_beta   90.00
_cell.angle_gamma   90.00
#
_symmetry.space_group_name_H-M   'P 1'
#
loop_
_entity.id
_entity.type
_entity.pdbx_description
1 polymer ?
#
loop_
_entity_poly.entity_id
_entity_poly.type
_entity_poly.pdbx_seq_one_letter_code
_entity_poly.pdbx_strand_id
1 'polypeptide(L)'
;MLSDKPLFDNDTDIDVIFFDQAMSYEETQVLAEQLKRNYPNYDWELKNQAHIHLHNPNTPPYLNSSDAIARFSETCTAIGARLTDTNQLAILAPYALSDIVTFTVRPTPYFTETPDKLAIYCARLAKKNWQDKWPNLKIVYA
;
A
#
# COMPACT_ATOMS: atom_id res chain seq x y z
N MET A 1 8.80 -3.44 20.98
CA MET A 1 8.79 -2.51 19.84
C MET A 1 9.81 -2.98 18.81
N LEU A 2 9.49 -2.92 17.51
CA LEU A 2 10.38 -3.44 16.46
C LEU A 2 11.52 -2.47 16.10
N SER A 3 11.40 -1.19 16.47
CA SER A 3 12.45 -0.19 16.38
C SER A 3 12.32 0.83 17.52
N ASP A 4 13.35 1.65 17.72
CA ASP A 4 13.35 2.75 18.70
C ASP A 4 12.75 4.06 18.13
N LYS A 5 12.15 4.02 16.94
CA LYS A 5 11.47 5.19 16.36
C LYS A 5 10.05 5.35 16.93
N PRO A 6 9.50 6.58 16.93
CA PRO A 6 8.11 6.82 17.29
C PRO A 6 7.15 5.94 16.49
N LEU A 7 6.04 5.52 17.13
CA LEU A 7 4.99 4.72 16.48
C LEU A 7 4.28 5.47 15.36
N PHE A 8 4.08 6.77 15.55
CA PHE A 8 3.43 7.65 14.59
C PHE A 8 4.43 8.69 14.13
N ASP A 9 4.51 8.82 12.81
CA ASP A 9 5.28 9.84 12.12
C ASP A 9 4.28 10.79 11.46
N ASN A 10 4.22 12.04 11.90
CA ASN A 10 3.26 13.01 11.36
C ASN A 10 3.58 13.46 9.94
N ASP A 11 4.79 13.13 9.44
CA ASP A 11 5.23 13.44 8.08
C ASP A 11 4.99 12.25 7.12
N THR A 12 4.21 11.24 7.54
CA THR A 12 3.85 10.10 6.70
C THR A 12 2.42 10.22 6.18
N ASP A 13 2.23 9.73 4.95
CA ASP A 13 0.93 9.54 4.35
C ASP A 13 0.11 8.46 5.05
N ILE A 14 -1.22 8.60 5.02
CA ILE A 14 -2.19 7.59 5.44
C ILE A 14 -2.92 7.08 4.21
N ASP A 15 -2.51 5.91 3.73
CA ASP A 15 -3.21 5.18 2.66
C ASP A 15 -4.57 4.67 3.16
N VAL A 16 -5.65 5.14 2.52
CA VAL A 16 -7.00 4.62 2.68
C VAL A 16 -7.45 4.08 1.33
N ILE A 17 -7.55 2.75 1.23
CA ILE A 17 -8.03 2.11 0.02
C ILE A 17 -9.44 1.57 0.20
N PHE A 18 -10.22 1.63 -0.87
CA PHE A 18 -11.53 1.00 -0.94
C PHE A 18 -11.79 0.48 -2.34
N PHE A 19 -12.85 -0.30 -2.52
CA PHE A 19 -13.23 -0.84 -3.81
C PHE A 19 -14.72 -0.59 -4.03
N ASP A 20 -15.04 0.26 -4.99
CA ASP A 20 -16.40 0.53 -5.41
C ASP A 20 -16.43 0.74 -6.93
N GLN A 21 -17.05 -0.18 -7.65
CA GLN A 21 -17.17 -0.11 -9.11
C GLN A 21 -18.28 0.85 -9.57
N ALA A 22 -19.25 1.15 -8.71
CA ALA A 22 -20.36 2.04 -9.05
C ALA A 22 -19.96 3.51 -8.90
N MET A 23 -19.03 3.80 -7.98
CA MET A 23 -18.48 5.14 -7.79
C MET A 23 -17.53 5.53 -8.92
N SER A 24 -17.74 6.71 -9.49
CA SER A 24 -16.86 7.29 -10.52
C SER A 24 -15.49 7.71 -9.98
N TYR A 25 -14.56 7.98 -10.89
CA TYR A 25 -13.26 8.53 -10.53
C TYR A 25 -13.39 9.93 -9.91
N GLU A 26 -14.26 10.77 -10.48
CA GLU A 26 -14.53 12.13 -10.03
C GLU A 26 -15.11 12.15 -8.61
N GLU A 27 -16.08 11.29 -8.31
CA GLU A 27 -16.65 11.15 -6.96
C GLU A 27 -15.58 10.75 -5.95
N THR A 28 -14.66 9.87 -6.34
CA THR A 28 -13.51 9.47 -5.49
C THR A 28 -12.62 10.69 -5.18
N GLN A 29 -12.34 11.55 -6.16
CA GLN A 29 -11.55 12.76 -5.95
C GLN A 29 -12.26 13.75 -5.02
N VAL A 30 -13.56 13.96 -5.21
CA VAL A 30 -14.37 14.84 -4.34
C VAL A 30 -14.34 14.33 -2.88
N LEU A 31 -14.48 13.02 -2.68
CA LEU A 31 -14.41 12.41 -1.35
C LEU A 31 -13.01 12.55 -0.73
N ALA A 32 -11.95 12.38 -1.52
CA ALA A 32 -10.57 12.56 -1.07
C ALA A 32 -10.32 14.00 -0.60
N GLU A 33 -10.80 15.00 -1.35
CA GLU A 33 -10.70 16.40 -0.95
C GLU A 33 -11.50 16.70 0.33
N GLN A 34 -12.70 16.14 0.47
CA GLN A 34 -13.51 16.28 1.68
C GLN A 34 -12.79 15.71 2.90
N LEU A 35 -12.17 14.52 2.75
CA LEU A 35 -11.40 13.89 3.81
C LEU A 35 -10.23 14.79 4.27
N LYS A 36 -9.48 15.35 3.32
CA LYS A 36 -8.39 16.29 3.59
C LYS A 36 -8.87 17.57 4.27
N ARG A 37 -9.99 18.15 3.82
CA ARG A 37 -10.57 19.37 4.44
C ARG A 37 -11.07 19.13 5.86
N ASN A 38 -11.70 17.99 6.12
CA ASN A 38 -12.29 17.69 7.43
C ASN A 38 -11.24 17.25 8.45
N TYR A 39 -10.14 16.64 8.01
CA TYR A 39 -9.08 16.13 8.86
C TYR A 39 -7.69 16.57 8.36
N PRO A 40 -7.39 17.88 8.40
CA PRO A 40 -6.19 18.46 7.76
C PRO A 40 -4.87 18.11 8.46
N ASN A 41 -4.93 17.49 9.64
CA ASN A 41 -3.73 17.12 10.40
C ASN A 41 -3.04 15.85 9.89
N TYR A 42 -3.59 15.19 8.87
CA TYR A 42 -3.03 13.97 8.29
C TYR A 42 -2.92 14.09 6.77
N ASP A 43 -1.87 13.49 6.20
CA ASP A 43 -1.68 13.43 4.75
C ASP A 43 -2.43 12.22 4.16
N TRP A 44 -3.73 12.39 3.89
CA TRP A 44 -4.57 11.30 3.40
C TRP A 44 -4.32 10.95 1.93
N GLU A 45 -4.11 9.67 1.64
CA GLU A 45 -4.14 9.11 0.29
C GLU A 45 -5.35 8.18 0.12
N LEU A 46 -6.49 8.75 -0.31
CA LEU A 46 -7.70 7.98 -0.59
C LEU A 46 -7.69 7.45 -2.03
N LYS A 47 -7.75 6.12 -2.21
CA LYS A 47 -7.69 5.48 -3.53
C LYS A 47 -8.77 4.42 -3.71
N ASN A 48 -9.64 4.61 -4.70
CA ASN A 48 -10.56 3.58 -5.17
C ASN A 48 -9.81 2.59 -6.08
N GLN A 49 -9.66 1.37 -5.59
CA GLN A 49 -8.96 0.29 -6.28
C GLN A 49 -9.67 -0.16 -7.56
N ALA A 50 -10.97 0.11 -7.71
CA ALA A 50 -11.69 -0.18 -8.94
C ALA A 50 -11.09 0.55 -10.16
N HIS A 51 -10.48 1.73 -9.97
CA HIS A 51 -9.98 2.59 -11.05
C HIS A 51 -8.47 2.53 -11.27
N ILE A 52 -7.72 1.85 -10.41
CA ILE A 52 -6.24 1.86 -10.46
C ILE A 52 -5.68 1.29 -11.77
N HIS A 53 -6.37 0.31 -12.36
CA HIS A 53 -6.00 -0.26 -13.66
C HIS A 53 -6.02 0.78 -14.80
N LEU A 54 -6.76 1.88 -14.67
CA LEU A 54 -6.82 2.96 -15.66
C LEU A 54 -5.51 3.78 -15.70
N HIS A 55 -4.76 3.80 -14.59
CA HIS A 55 -3.50 4.55 -14.47
C HIS A 55 -2.25 3.68 -14.61
N ASN A 56 -2.40 2.36 -14.51
CA ASN A 56 -1.31 1.39 -14.58
C ASN A 56 -1.50 0.49 -15.81
N PRO A 57 -0.94 0.87 -16.98
CA PRO A 57 -1.00 0.01 -18.16
C PRO A 57 -0.36 -1.34 -17.81
N ASN A 58 -1.04 -2.43 -18.12
CA ASN A 58 -0.69 -3.83 -17.79
C ASN A 58 -1.13 -4.34 -16.40
N THR A 59 -1.93 -3.59 -15.65
CA THR A 59 -2.62 -4.11 -14.46
C THR A 59 -4.07 -4.43 -14.80
N PRO A 60 -4.52 -5.69 -14.71
CA PRO A 60 -5.93 -6.01 -14.92
C PRO A 60 -6.78 -5.46 -13.76
N PRO A 61 -8.08 -5.19 -13.97
CA PRO A 61 -8.98 -4.76 -12.91
C PRO A 61 -8.90 -5.70 -11.69
N TYR A 62 -8.93 -5.11 -10.50
CA TYR A 62 -8.98 -5.87 -9.26
C TYR A 62 -10.40 -6.39 -9.00
N LEU A 63 -10.50 -7.51 -8.27
CA LEU A 63 -11.79 -8.09 -7.90
C LEU A 63 -12.40 -7.41 -6.66
N ASN A 64 -11.54 -6.96 -5.74
CA ASN A 64 -11.88 -6.29 -4.49
C ASN A 64 -10.61 -5.70 -3.86
N SER A 65 -10.73 -5.01 -2.72
CA SER A 65 -9.58 -4.45 -1.99
C SER A 65 -8.55 -5.50 -1.56
N SER A 66 -8.97 -6.74 -1.28
CA SER A 66 -8.03 -7.80 -0.88
C SER A 66 -7.15 -8.26 -2.03
N ASP A 67 -7.74 -8.41 -3.22
CA ASP A 67 -7.01 -8.72 -4.45
C ASP A 67 -6.06 -7.57 -4.84
N ALA A 68 -6.50 -6.31 -4.64
CA ALA A 68 -5.65 -5.14 -4.86
C ALA A 68 -4.41 -5.14 -3.94
N ILE A 69 -4.60 -5.38 -2.63
CA ILE A 69 -3.49 -5.44 -1.65
C ILE A 69 -2.50 -6.55 -1.99
N ALA A 70 -2.98 -7.73 -2.39
CA ALA A 70 -2.10 -8.82 -2.79
C ALA A 70 -1.22 -8.45 -4.00
N ARG A 71 -1.68 -7.54 -4.86
CA ARG A 71 -0.92 -7.08 -6.04
C ARG A 71 -0.12 -5.81 -5.80
N PHE A 72 0.15 -5.44 -4.54
CA PHE A 72 1.12 -4.38 -4.24
C PHE A 72 2.54 -4.83 -4.62
N SER A 73 3.45 -3.87 -4.74
CA SER A 73 4.81 -4.13 -5.24
C SER A 73 5.64 -4.96 -4.28
N GLU A 74 5.49 -4.72 -2.97
CA GLU A 74 6.28 -5.37 -1.93
C GLU A 74 5.42 -6.20 -0.98
N THR A 75 5.93 -7.33 -0.51
CA THR A 75 5.22 -8.18 0.45
C THR A 75 4.95 -7.46 1.78
N CYS A 76 5.89 -6.62 2.23
CA CYS A 76 5.77 -5.83 3.45
C CYS A 76 4.83 -4.62 3.32
N THR A 77 4.47 -4.22 2.10
CA THR A 77 3.46 -3.16 1.84
C THR A 77 2.08 -3.75 1.56
N ALA A 78 2.01 -5.01 1.14
CA ALA A 78 0.77 -5.79 0.98
C ALA A 78 0.15 -6.19 2.33
N ILE A 79 -0.21 -5.21 3.15
CA ILE A 79 -0.93 -5.38 4.41
C ILE A 79 -2.08 -4.38 4.51
N GLY A 80 -3.21 -4.81 5.06
CA GLY A 80 -4.35 -3.96 5.38
C GLY A 80 -4.79 -4.16 6.83
N ALA A 81 -5.29 -3.10 7.45
CA ALA A 81 -5.87 -3.14 8.78
C ALA A 81 -7.17 -2.33 8.79
N ARG A 82 -8.20 -2.84 9.48
CA ARG A 82 -9.43 -2.09 9.75
C ARG A 82 -10.07 -2.55 11.05
N LEU A 83 -10.96 -1.74 11.60
CA LEU A 83 -11.89 -2.19 12.62
C LEU A 83 -13.10 -2.88 11.98
N THR A 84 -13.58 -3.95 12.62
CA THR A 84 -14.87 -4.56 12.34
C THR A 84 -15.99 -3.78 13.01
N ASP A 85 -17.25 -4.10 12.66
CA ASP A 85 -18.44 -3.54 13.30
C ASP A 85 -18.52 -3.88 14.81
N THR A 86 -17.75 -4.88 15.25
CA THR A 86 -17.59 -5.29 16.65
C THR A 86 -16.37 -4.67 17.34
N ASN A 87 -15.75 -3.65 16.75
CA ASN A 87 -14.51 -2.99 17.22
C ASN A 87 -13.32 -3.95 17.38
N GLN A 88 -13.26 -5.02 16.59
CA GLN A 88 -12.11 -5.92 16.54
C GLN A 88 -11.18 -5.51 15.40
N LEU A 89 -9.86 -5.67 15.60
CA LEU A 89 -8.88 -5.43 14.56
C LEU A 89 -8.89 -6.60 13.57
N ALA A 90 -9.27 -6.32 12.33
CA ALA A 90 -9.13 -7.24 11.20
C ALA A 90 -7.86 -6.88 10.42
N ILE A 91 -7.00 -7.88 10.19
CA ILE A 91 -5.76 -7.75 9.43
C ILE A 91 -5.86 -8.57 8.16
N LEU A 92 -5.48 -7.98 7.04
CA LEU A 92 -5.22 -8.67 5.79
C LEU A 92 -3.71 -8.68 5.55
N ALA A 93 -3.09 -9.86 5.47
CA ALA A 93 -1.66 -10.00 5.20
C ALA A 93 -1.42 -11.23 4.29
N PRO A 94 -1.57 -11.09 2.96
CA PRO A 94 -1.49 -12.21 2.02
C PRO A 94 -0.14 -12.95 2.02
N TYR A 95 0.93 -12.30 2.49
CA TYR A 95 2.29 -12.84 2.49
C TYR A 95 2.88 -13.05 3.89
N ALA A 96 2.01 -13.17 4.91
CA ALA A 96 2.37 -13.19 6.33
C ALA A 96 3.06 -11.89 6.81
N LEU A 97 3.22 -11.78 8.14
CA LEU A 97 3.79 -10.60 8.78
C LEU A 97 5.31 -10.68 8.97
N SER A 98 5.94 -11.78 8.58
CA SER A 98 7.36 -12.04 8.84
C SER A 98 8.25 -10.95 8.28
N ASP A 99 7.96 -10.46 7.07
CA ASP A 99 8.78 -9.46 6.39
C ASP A 99 8.75 -8.10 7.09
N ILE A 100 7.64 -7.75 7.73
CA ILE A 100 7.53 -6.54 8.55
C ILE A 100 8.40 -6.69 9.80
N VAL A 101 8.34 -7.86 10.45
CA VAL A 101 9.11 -8.16 11.68
C VAL A 101 10.61 -8.23 11.40
N THR A 102 11.02 -8.77 10.25
CA THR A 102 12.42 -8.92 9.86
C THR A 102 12.96 -7.75 9.04
N PHE A 103 12.19 -6.66 8.90
CA PHE A 103 12.55 -5.48 8.12
C PHE A 103 13.00 -5.83 6.70
N THR A 104 12.25 -6.70 6.03
CA THR A 104 12.58 -7.22 4.70
C THR A 104 11.64 -6.64 3.65
N VAL A 105 12.22 -6.06 2.60
CA VAL A 105 11.51 -5.54 1.44
C VAL A 105 11.84 -6.43 0.26
N ARG A 106 10.84 -7.14 -0.26
CA ARG A 106 10.97 -8.03 -1.42
C ARG A 106 9.73 -7.93 -2.30
N PRO A 107 9.85 -8.22 -3.61
CA PRO A 107 8.70 -8.13 -4.50
C PRO A 107 7.64 -9.18 -4.12
N THR A 108 6.37 -8.86 -4.36
CA THR A 108 5.30 -9.88 -4.30
C THR A 108 5.46 -10.87 -5.46
N PRO A 109 4.89 -12.10 -5.35
CA PRO A 109 4.88 -13.04 -6.46
C PRO A 109 4.36 -12.42 -7.77
N TYR A 110 3.31 -11.59 -7.69
CA TYR A 110 2.77 -10.85 -8.84
C TYR A 110 3.82 -9.98 -9.53
N PHE A 111 4.71 -9.32 -8.77
CA PHE A 111 5.79 -8.49 -9.30
C PHE A 111 7.02 -9.27 -9.78
N THR A 112 7.10 -10.57 -9.49
CA THR A 112 8.15 -11.47 -10.03
C THR A 112 7.73 -12.19 -11.33
N GLU A 113 6.47 -12.11 -11.73
CA GLU A 113 5.94 -12.82 -12.90
C GLU A 113 6.58 -12.39 -14.23
N THR A 114 6.94 -11.10 -14.36
CA THR A 114 7.53 -10.57 -15.59
C THR A 114 8.67 -9.60 -15.31
N PRO A 115 9.68 -9.50 -16.21
CA PRO A 115 10.75 -8.52 -16.09
C PRO A 115 10.26 -7.07 -15.99
N ASP A 116 9.17 -6.72 -16.69
CA ASP A 116 8.61 -5.37 -16.68
C ASP A 116 8.05 -4.98 -15.31
N LYS A 117 7.33 -5.92 -14.65
CA LYS A 117 6.83 -5.69 -13.28
C LYS A 117 8.00 -5.58 -12.30
N LEU A 118 9.00 -6.45 -12.43
CA LEU A 118 10.19 -6.40 -11.60
C LEU A 118 10.94 -5.07 -11.76
N ALA A 119 11.00 -4.53 -12.98
CA ALA A 119 11.59 -3.22 -13.25
C ALA A 119 10.83 -2.09 -12.54
N ILE A 120 9.49 -2.16 -12.47
CA ILE A 120 8.68 -1.19 -11.70
C ILE A 120 9.02 -1.24 -10.21
N TYR A 121 9.16 -2.45 -9.64
CA TYR A 121 9.59 -2.62 -8.25
C TYR A 121 10.99 -2.01 -8.01
N CYS A 122 11.98 -2.33 -8.85
CA CYS A 122 13.33 -1.79 -8.75
C CYS A 122 13.36 -0.25 -8.87
N ALA A 123 12.58 0.33 -9.79
CA ALA A 123 12.46 1.77 -9.93
C ALA A 123 11.86 2.43 -8.68
N ARG A 124 10.86 1.76 -8.08
CA ARG A 124 10.22 2.23 -6.83
C ARG A 124 11.20 2.19 -5.66
N LEU A 125 12.00 1.13 -5.51
CA LEU A 125 13.06 1.06 -4.49
C LEU A 125 14.02 2.24 -4.59
N ALA A 126 14.52 2.53 -5.79
CA ALA A 126 15.45 3.63 -6.04
C ALA A 126 14.81 5.00 -5.72
N LYS A 127 13.53 5.19 -6.08
CA LYS A 127 12.80 6.44 -5.81
C LYS A 127 12.53 6.66 -4.32
N LYS A 128 12.17 5.60 -3.59
CA LYS A 128 11.78 5.71 -2.16
C LYS A 128 13.00 5.78 -1.23
N ASN A 129 14.12 5.18 -1.63
CA ASN A 129 15.37 5.14 -0.87
C ASN A 129 15.19 4.86 0.63
N TRP A 130 14.37 3.86 0.97
CA TRP A 130 13.94 3.61 2.34
C TRP A 130 15.08 3.36 3.33
N GLN A 131 16.22 2.86 2.85
CA GLN A 131 17.39 2.57 3.69
C GLN A 131 18.02 3.83 4.32
N ASP A 132 17.80 5.02 3.75
CA ASP A 132 18.21 6.29 4.38
C ASP A 132 17.51 6.50 5.73
N LYS A 133 16.20 6.24 5.78
CA LYS A 133 15.38 6.40 6.99
C LYS A 133 15.49 5.17 7.90
N TRP A 134 15.65 3.98 7.31
CA TRP A 134 15.64 2.69 7.98
C TRP A 134 16.87 1.85 7.59
N PRO A 135 18.03 2.08 8.22
CA PRO A 135 19.29 1.41 7.85
C PRO A 135 19.28 -0.11 7.99
N ASN A 136 18.37 -0.65 8.81
CA ASN A 136 18.23 -2.09 9.05
C ASN A 136 17.34 -2.81 8.02
N LEU A 137 16.78 -2.09 7.02
CA LEU A 137 16.00 -2.72 5.96
C LEU A 137 16.89 -3.60 5.08
N LYS A 138 16.43 -4.83 4.87
CA LYS A 138 16.99 -5.80 3.93
C LYS A 138 16.20 -5.73 2.63
N ILE A 139 16.86 -5.32 1.55
CA ILE A 139 16.24 -5.23 0.22
C ILE A 139 16.58 -6.50 -0.58
N VAL A 140 15.57 -7.12 -1.19
CA VAL A 140 15.71 -8.28 -2.08
C VAL A 140 15.26 -7.87 -3.48
N TYR A 141 16.19 -7.85 -4.44
CA TYR A 141 15.91 -7.34 -5.79
C TYR A 141 15.28 -8.37 -6.73
N ALA A 142 15.56 -9.66 -6.52
CA ALA A 142 14.93 -10.84 -7.12
C ALA A 142 15.46 -12.11 -6.42
#